data_AF-A0A4Z2E869-F1
#
_entry.id   AF-A0A4Z2E869-F1
#
_cell.length_a   1.000
_cell.length_b   1.000
_cell.length_c   1.000
_cell.angle_alpha   90.00
_cell.angle_beta   90.00
_cell.angle_gamma   90.00
#
_symmetry.space_group_name_H-M   'P 1'
#
loop_
_entity.id
_entity.type
_entity.pdbx_description
1 polymer ?
#
loop_
_entity_poly.entity_id
_entity_poly.type
_entity_poly.pdbx_seq_one_letter_code
_entity_poly.pdbx_strand_id
1 'polypeptide(L)' 'MTMYRAISPFLCMDMTYITCLLKEGFGFKDTTVLQLAKKVNNVETSWALGATFDYFRNLNIH' A
#
# COMPACT_ATOMS: atom_id res chain seq x y z
N MET A 1 36.22 8.64 -6.82
CA MET A 1 35.38 7.61 -6.16
C MET A 1 34.07 8.26 -5.78
N THR A 2 32.98 7.76 -6.34
CA THR A 2 31.67 8.41 -6.44
C THR A 2 31.00 8.62 -5.07
N MET A 3 30.76 9.88 -4.72
CA MET A 3 29.88 10.31 -3.63
C MET A 3 28.41 10.06 -4.02
N TYR A 4 27.95 8.81 -3.95
CA TYR A 4 26.52 8.54 -3.88
C TYR A 4 26.11 8.70 -2.41
N ARG A 5 25.50 9.85 -2.07
CA ARG A 5 24.74 9.94 -0.83
C ARG A 5 23.67 8.85 -0.88
N ALA A 6 23.69 7.92 0.06
CA ALA A 6 22.62 6.94 0.19
C ALA A 6 21.33 7.68 0.58
N ILE A 7 20.52 8.04 -0.42
CA ILE A 7 19.28 8.81 -0.28
C ILE A 7 18.25 8.08 0.61
N SER A 8 18.42 6.76 0.82
CA SER A 8 17.71 5.99 1.83
C SER A 8 18.45 4.66 2.07
N PRO A 9 19.09 4.46 3.23
CA PRO A 9 19.93 3.28 3.49
C PRO A 9 19.17 1.95 3.44
N PHE A 10 17.84 1.97 3.56
CA PHE A 10 17.00 0.77 3.61
C PHE A 10 16.24 0.46 2.32
N LEU A 11 16.43 1.22 1.24
CA LEU A 11 15.64 1.04 0.01
C LEU A 11 15.72 -0.36 -0.59
N CYS A 12 16.93 -0.94 -0.61
CA CYS A 12 17.14 -2.30 -1.12
C CYS A 12 16.39 -3.33 -0.26
N MET A 13 16.45 -3.15 1.07
CA MET A 13 15.75 -4.01 2.01
C MET A 13 14.23 -3.86 1.86
N ASP A 14 13.71 -2.64 1.80
CA ASP A 14 12.27 -2.35 1.66
C ASP A 14 11.71 -2.94 0.36
N MET A 15 12.38 -2.72 -0.78
CA MET A 15 11.96 -3.27 -2.07
C MET A 15 12.00 -4.81 -2.08
N THR A 16 13.04 -5.41 -1.50
CA THR A 16 13.17 -6.87 -1.40
C THR A 16 12.06 -7.44 -0.53
N TYR A 17 11.83 -6.83 0.63
CA TYR A 17 10.80 -7.24 1.57
C TYR A 17 9.40 -7.16 0.95
N ILE A 18 9.03 -6.03 0.35
CA ILE A 18 7.73 -5.86 -0.31
C ILE A 18 7.54 -6.89 -1.43
N THR A 19 8.58 -7.13 -2.24
CA THR A 19 8.51 -8.09 -3.35
C THR A 19 8.36 -9.52 -2.86
N CYS A 20 9.19 -9.97 -1.92
CA CYS A 20 9.08 -11.31 -1.32
C CYS A 20 7.72 -11.49 -0.61
N LEU A 21 7.24 -10.48 0.12
CA LEU A 21 5.93 -10.52 0.76
C LEU A 21 4.80 -10.72 -0.27
N LEU A 22 4.82 -9.98 -1.38
CA LEU A 22 3.79 -10.11 -2.42
C LEU A 22 3.87 -11.48 -3.12
N LYS A 23 5.07 -11.95 -3.47
CA LYS A 23 5.26 -13.19 -4.24
C LYS A 23 5.14 -14.44 -3.39
N GLU A 24 5.93 -14.53 -2.32
CA GLU A 24 6.03 -15.72 -1.48
C GLU A 24 5.02 -15.68 -0.33
N GLY A 25 4.77 -14.48 0.24
CA GLY A 25 3.80 -14.33 1.33
C GLY A 25 2.35 -14.42 0.85
N PHE A 26 1.98 -13.64 -0.16
CA PHE A 26 0.62 -13.61 -0.71
C PHE A 26 0.40 -14.48 -1.95
N GLY A 27 1.46 -15.06 -2.53
CA GLY A 27 1.35 -15.99 -3.66
C GLY A 27 1.12 -15.34 -5.03
N PHE A 28 1.36 -14.04 -5.18
CA PHE A 28 1.20 -13.38 -6.48
C PHE A 28 2.21 -13.91 -7.51
N LYS A 29 1.72 -14.21 -8.72
CA LYS A 29 2.59 -14.56 -9.85
C LYS A 29 3.36 -13.33 -10.32
N ASP A 30 4.56 -13.53 -10.84
CA ASP A 30 5.44 -12.50 -11.40
C ASP A 30 4.77 -11.64 -12.48
N THR A 31 3.81 -12.21 -13.21
CA THR A 31 3.07 -11.53 -14.28
C THR A 31 1.84 -10.78 -13.79
N THR A 32 1.53 -10.82 -12.49
CA THR A 32 0.33 -10.18 -11.93
C THR A 32 0.54 -8.67 -11.91
N VAL A 33 -0.32 -7.93 -12.61
CA VAL A 33 -0.30 -6.47 -12.58
C VAL A 33 -0.92 -5.99 -11.28
N LEU A 34 -0.14 -5.29 -10.46
CA LEU A 34 -0.59 -4.67 -9.21
C LEU A 34 -0.63 -3.16 -9.37
N GLN A 35 -1.72 -2.52 -8.91
CA GLN A 35 -1.87 -1.07 -8.92
C GLN A 35 -1.57 -0.51 -7.53
N LEU A 36 -0.48 0.26 -7.42
CA LEU A 36 -0.16 1.01 -6.21
C LEU A 36 -0.79 2.40 -6.28
N ALA A 37 -1.78 2.68 -5.44
CA ALA A 37 -2.50 3.95 -5.43
C ALA A 37 -2.58 4.53 -4.01
N LYS A 38 -1.92 5.67 -3.77
CA LYS A 38 -2.08 6.43 -2.51
C LYS A 38 -3.45 7.11 -2.41
N LYS A 39 -4.02 7.49 -3.56
CA LYS A 39 -5.32 8.12 -3.65
C LYS A 39 -6.12 7.56 -4.83
N VAL A 40 -7.43 7.50 -4.68
CA VAL A 40 -8.40 7.22 -5.74
C VAL A 40 -9.33 8.43 -5.86
N ASN A 41 -9.43 9.04 -7.03
CA ASN A 41 -10.23 10.26 -7.25
C ASN A 41 -9.93 11.38 -6.22
N ASN A 42 -8.64 11.60 -5.93
CA ASN A 42 -8.13 12.55 -4.94
C ASN A 42 -8.49 12.25 -3.46
N VAL A 43 -9.18 11.14 -3.18
CA VAL A 43 -9.46 10.63 -1.82
C VAL A 43 -8.38 9.63 -1.42
N GLU A 44 -7.94 9.66 -0.16
CA GLU A 44 -6.91 8.73 0.35
C GLU A 44 -7.38 7.28 0.32
N THR A 45 -6.52 6.38 -0.16
CA THR A 45 -6.75 4.94 -0.08
C THR A 45 -6.43 4.48 1.34
N SER A 46 -7.34 4.73 2.27
CA SER A 46 -7.22 4.35 3.68
C SER A 46 -8.54 3.78 4.22
N TRP A 47 -8.45 3.15 5.39
CA TRP A 47 -9.60 2.54 6.06
C TRP A 47 -10.61 3.56 6.61
N ALA A 48 -10.21 4.84 6.73
CA ALA A 48 -10.99 5.89 7.38
C ALA A 48 -12.34 6.18 6.68
N LEU A 49 -12.37 6.20 5.35
CA LEU A 49 -13.60 6.45 4.60
C LEU A 49 -14.62 5.33 4.84
N GLY A 50 -14.17 4.07 4.81
CA GLY A 50 -15.01 2.91 5.09
C GLY A 50 -15.57 2.91 6.51
N ALA A 51 -14.74 3.25 7.50
CA ALA A 51 -15.17 3.37 8.89
C ALA A 51 -16.26 4.46 9.07
N THR A 52 -16.15 5.56 8.33
CA THR A 52 -17.16 6.64 8.34
C THR A 52 -18.49 6.17 7.77
N PHE A 53 -18.48 5.44 6.66
CA PHE A 53 -19.70 4.88 6.07
C PHE A 53 -20.36 3.84 6.99
N ASP A 54 -19.56 2.99 7.65
CA ASP A 54 -20.08 2.03 8.62
C ASP A 54 -20.76 2.74 9.81
N TYR A 55 -20.11 3.77 10.34
CA TYR A 55 -20.67 4.61 11.40
C TYR A 55 -22.01 5.25 10.99
N PHE A 56 -22.08 5.86 9.80
CA PHE A 56 -23.34 6.46 9.31
C PHE A 56 -24.42 5.44 9.02
N ARG A 57 -24.06 4.24 8.54
CA ARG A 57 -25.02 3.15 8.34
C ARG A 57 -25.66 2.75 9.66
N ASN A 58 -24.88 2.66 10.74
CA ASN A 58 -25.38 2.34 12.08
C ASN A 58 -26.27 3.44 12.65
N LEU A 59 -26.04 4.71 12.30
CA LEU A 59 -26.89 5.84 12.71
C LEU A 59 -28.25 5.85 12.00
N ASN A 60 -28.35 5.35 10.76
CA ASN A 60 -29.60 5.27 9.98
C ASN A 60 -30.51 4.10 10.37
N ILE A 61 -30.20 3.35 11.44
CA ILE A 61 -31.02 2.25 11.98
C ILE A 61 -31.84 2.73 13.21
N HIS A 62 -32.06 4.04 13.34
CA HIS A 62 -33.03 4.68 14.23
C HIS A 62 -33.89 5.66 13.43
#